data_AF-A0A950IU66-F1
#
_entry.id   AF-A0A950IU66-F1
#
_cell.length_a   1.000
_cell.length_b   1.000
_cell.length_c   1.000
_cell.angle_alpha   90.00
_cell.angle_beta   90.00
_cell.angle_gamma   90.00
#
_symmetry.space_group_name_H-M   'P 1'
#
loop_
_entity.id
_entity.type
_entity.pdbx_description
1 polymer ?
#
loop_
_entity_poly.entity_id
_entity_poly.type
_entity_poly.pdbx_seq_one_letter_code
_entity_poly.pdbx_strand_id
1 'polypeptide(L)'
;MEADWDVEIGPDAPSIAVPWPGFVDLRNCPSIAVPSIPETANHPALRDFLVQLNSAGSPVFTSKCDIWTLGQEEIDHDEFGARPENARFAIASYIDILLLAPEKFGSFRFHEAHVRRTTKVLRDIELANCRVDMVVRSATVQSTSGYGLTLYTAGCGADEAMACTSWEAVLQAALNATMNLAHLLPLGASSSIG
;
A
#
# COMPACT_ATOMS: atom_id res chain seq x y z
N MET A 1 -0.49 4.91 14.79
CA MET A 1 0.53 4.09 14.12
C MET A 1 1.56 5.03 13.55
N GLU A 2 2.78 4.55 13.34
CA GLU A 2 3.73 5.29 12.53
C GLU A 2 3.30 5.23 11.06
N ALA A 3 3.29 6.38 10.39
CA ALA A 3 2.83 6.49 9.01
C ALA A 3 3.63 7.56 8.27
N ASP A 4 4.33 7.20 7.21
CA ASP A 4 5.11 8.13 6.39
C ASP A 4 4.96 7.90 4.90
N TRP A 5 5.44 8.85 4.10
CA TRP A 5 5.42 8.78 2.65
C TRP A 5 6.72 9.28 2.04
N ASP A 6 7.03 8.76 0.87
CA ASP A 6 8.20 9.19 0.10
C ASP A 6 7.91 9.19 -1.42
N VAL A 7 8.87 9.70 -2.19
CA VAL A 7 8.85 9.75 -3.65
C VAL A 7 10.14 9.16 -4.18
N GLU A 8 10.04 7.99 -4.82
CA GLU A 8 11.15 7.31 -5.47
C GLU A 8 10.95 7.36 -6.99
N ILE A 9 11.43 8.44 -7.62
CA ILE A 9 11.33 8.65 -9.07
C ILE A 9 12.71 9.01 -9.61
N GLY A 10 13.23 8.19 -10.53
CA GLY A 10 14.52 8.40 -11.17
C GLY A 10 14.82 7.28 -12.17
N PRO A 11 15.89 7.41 -12.97
CA PRO A 11 16.27 6.42 -13.98
C PRO A 11 16.60 5.05 -13.38
N ASP A 12 17.17 5.03 -12.16
CA ASP A 12 17.59 3.81 -11.46
C ASP A 12 16.64 3.46 -10.30
N ALA A 13 15.57 4.25 -10.09
CA ALA A 13 14.59 3.99 -9.04
C ALA A 13 13.66 2.83 -9.45
N PRO A 14 13.21 1.97 -8.52
CA PRO A 14 12.27 0.92 -8.86
C PRO A 14 10.94 1.50 -9.37
N SER A 15 10.40 0.90 -10.44
CA SER A 15 9.16 1.33 -11.10
C SER A 15 8.12 0.22 -11.14
N ILE A 16 6.85 0.59 -11.09
CA ILE A 16 5.74 -0.35 -11.24
C ILE A 16 5.50 -0.59 -12.74
N ALA A 17 5.52 -1.84 -13.19
CA ALA A 17 5.28 -2.19 -14.60
C ALA A 17 4.15 -3.21 -14.72
N VAL A 18 3.20 -2.97 -15.63
CA VAL A 18 2.08 -3.87 -15.92
C VAL A 18 1.89 -3.96 -17.44
N PRO A 19 1.79 -5.16 -18.04
CA PRO A 19 1.99 -6.47 -17.42
C PRO A 19 3.49 -6.77 -17.20
N TRP A 20 3.76 -7.72 -16.31
CA TRP A 20 5.07 -8.32 -16.09
C TRP A 20 4.94 -9.85 -16.09
N PRO A 21 6.01 -10.63 -16.29
CA PRO A 21 5.94 -12.10 -16.25
C PRO A 21 5.50 -12.60 -14.86
N GLY A 22 4.26 -13.07 -14.74
CA GLY A 22 3.65 -13.46 -13.46
C GLY A 22 2.52 -12.54 -13.00
N PHE A 23 2.26 -11.44 -13.71
CA PHE A 23 1.12 -10.57 -13.45
C PHE A 23 -0.20 -11.33 -13.63
N VAL A 24 -1.04 -11.30 -12.59
CA VAL A 24 -2.42 -11.78 -12.61
C VAL A 24 -3.34 -10.57 -12.52
N ASP A 25 -4.19 -10.39 -13.53
CA ASP A 25 -5.17 -9.31 -13.53
C ASP A 25 -6.38 -9.68 -12.64
N LEU A 26 -6.42 -9.07 -11.45
CA LEU A 26 -7.44 -9.37 -10.45
C LEU A 26 -8.77 -8.63 -10.69
N ARG A 27 -8.85 -7.69 -11.65
CA ARG A 27 -9.97 -6.75 -11.78
C ARG A 27 -11.30 -7.40 -12.20
N ASN A 28 -11.25 -8.50 -12.94
CA ASN A 28 -12.46 -9.12 -13.50
C ASN A 28 -13.22 -9.96 -12.48
N CYS A 29 -12.52 -10.84 -11.76
CA CYS A 29 -13.09 -11.76 -10.77
C CYS A 29 -12.13 -11.93 -9.60
N PRO A 30 -11.94 -10.89 -8.75
CA PRO A 30 -10.89 -10.90 -7.73
C PRO A 30 -11.04 -12.07 -6.74
N SER A 31 -12.27 -12.40 -6.32
CA SER A 31 -12.52 -13.52 -5.40
C SER A 31 -12.13 -14.89 -5.95
N ILE A 32 -12.05 -15.03 -7.28
CA ILE A 32 -11.64 -16.27 -7.97
C ILE A 32 -10.14 -16.26 -8.25
N ALA A 33 -9.59 -15.10 -8.61
CA ALA A 33 -8.19 -14.97 -9.03
C ALA A 33 -7.21 -14.84 -7.86
N VAL A 34 -7.56 -14.14 -6.78
CA VAL A 34 -6.66 -13.92 -5.64
C VAL A 34 -6.13 -15.23 -5.02
N PRO A 35 -6.91 -16.32 -4.88
CA PRO A 35 -6.38 -17.60 -4.40
C PRO A 35 -5.23 -18.20 -5.22
N SER A 36 -4.96 -17.75 -6.45
CA SER A 36 -3.79 -18.18 -7.22
C SER A 36 -2.50 -17.42 -6.87
N ILE A 37 -2.58 -16.40 -6.02
CA ILE A 37 -1.45 -15.58 -5.56
C ILE A 37 -0.80 -16.30 -4.36
N PRO A 38 0.45 -16.79 -4.47
CA PRO A 38 1.10 -17.60 -3.43
C PRO A 38 1.12 -16.94 -2.05
N GLU A 39 1.34 -15.63 -2.00
CA GLU A 39 1.41 -14.81 -0.78
C GLU A 39 0.11 -14.85 0.02
N THR A 40 -1.02 -15.17 -0.62
CA THR A 40 -2.35 -15.18 0.01
C THR A 40 -2.74 -16.53 0.59
N ALA A 41 -1.96 -17.58 0.33
CA ALA A 41 -2.31 -18.96 0.72
C ALA A 41 -2.45 -19.11 2.24
N ASN A 42 -1.54 -18.48 3.00
CA ASN A 42 -1.50 -18.55 4.46
C ASN A 42 -1.86 -17.22 5.15
N HIS A 43 -2.24 -16.20 4.38
CA HIS A 43 -2.52 -14.86 4.90
C HIS A 43 -3.92 -14.37 4.45
N PRO A 44 -4.98 -14.79 5.15
CA PRO A 44 -6.36 -14.40 4.85
C PRO A 44 -6.58 -12.88 4.78
N ALA A 45 -5.92 -12.11 5.66
CA ALA A 45 -6.02 -10.66 5.64
C ALA A 45 -5.51 -10.05 4.32
N LEU A 46 -4.38 -10.55 3.79
CA LEU A 46 -3.88 -10.11 2.48
C LEU A 46 -4.80 -10.54 1.34
N ARG A 47 -5.36 -11.76 1.41
CA ARG A 47 -6.38 -12.20 0.44
C ARG A 47 -7.56 -11.23 0.39
N ASP A 48 -8.13 -10.92 1.55
CA ASP A 48 -9.33 -10.08 1.65
C ASP A 48 -9.02 -8.63 1.26
N PHE A 49 -7.81 -8.16 1.58
CA PHE A 49 -7.29 -6.86 1.14
C PHE A 49 -7.21 -6.75 -0.38
N LEU A 50 -6.58 -7.73 -1.05
CA LEU A 50 -6.45 -7.76 -2.51
C LEU A 50 -7.81 -7.90 -3.19
N VAL A 51 -8.74 -8.69 -2.62
CA VAL A 51 -10.10 -8.81 -3.15
C VAL A 51 -10.82 -7.46 -3.12
N GLN A 52 -10.71 -6.71 -2.02
CA GLN A 52 -11.37 -5.42 -1.88
C GLN A 52 -10.75 -4.34 -2.78
N LEU A 53 -9.41 -4.24 -2.82
CA LEU A 53 -8.72 -3.27 -3.69
C LEU A 53 -8.91 -3.52 -5.19
N ASN A 54 -9.28 -4.73 -5.59
CA ASN A 54 -9.55 -5.07 -7.00
C ASN A 54 -11.05 -5.28 -7.28
N SER A 55 -11.92 -4.94 -6.33
CA SER A 55 -13.37 -5.03 -6.51
C SER A 55 -13.87 -4.01 -7.55
N ALA A 56 -15.04 -4.27 -8.16
CA ALA A 56 -15.59 -3.44 -9.23
C ALA A 56 -15.83 -1.96 -8.83
N GLY A 57 -16.03 -1.67 -7.54
CA GLY A 57 -16.18 -0.31 -7.01
C GLY A 57 -14.86 0.33 -6.57
N SER A 58 -13.74 -0.40 -6.66
CA SER A 58 -12.44 0.13 -6.28
C SER A 58 -11.98 1.20 -7.26
N PRO A 59 -11.36 2.28 -6.77
CA PRO A 59 -10.73 3.29 -7.61
C PRO A 59 -9.35 2.88 -8.15
N VAL A 60 -8.81 1.77 -7.64
CA VAL A 60 -7.46 1.29 -7.90
C VAL A 60 -7.50 -0.17 -8.34
N PHE A 61 -6.34 -0.67 -8.77
CA PHE A 61 -6.06 -2.09 -8.88
C PHE A 61 -4.63 -2.35 -8.43
N THR A 62 -4.30 -3.61 -8.13
CA THR A 62 -2.96 -3.99 -7.67
C THR A 62 -2.18 -4.72 -8.75
N SER A 63 -0.86 -4.53 -8.80
CA SER A 63 0.00 -5.20 -9.80
C SER A 63 0.91 -6.28 -9.25
N LYS A 64 1.36 -6.14 -8.02
CA LYS A 64 2.28 -7.08 -7.36
C LYS A 64 2.14 -6.93 -5.85
N CYS A 65 2.39 -8.01 -5.13
CA CYS A 65 2.56 -7.98 -3.69
C CYS A 65 3.66 -8.96 -3.27
N ASP A 66 4.18 -8.77 -2.07
CA ASP A 66 5.06 -9.73 -1.40
C ASP A 66 4.83 -9.65 0.11
N ILE A 67 5.21 -10.70 0.84
CA ILE A 67 5.15 -10.78 2.30
C ILE A 67 6.37 -11.52 2.85
N TRP A 68 6.99 -10.96 3.88
CA TRP A 68 8.20 -11.52 4.48
C TRP A 68 8.26 -11.23 5.98
N THR A 69 9.10 -11.98 6.68
CA THR A 69 9.46 -11.72 8.07
C THR A 69 10.72 -10.88 8.13
N LEU A 70 10.86 -10.05 9.18
CA LEU A 70 12.05 -9.22 9.38
C LEU A 70 13.01 -9.91 10.36
N GLY A 71 14.31 -9.73 10.14
CA GLY A 71 15.34 -10.05 11.12
C GLY A 71 15.22 -9.16 12.35
N GLN A 72 15.65 -9.66 13.52
CA GLN A 72 15.54 -8.94 14.80
C GLN A 72 16.28 -7.58 14.78
N GLU A 73 17.34 -7.47 14.00
CA GLU A 73 18.14 -6.28 13.78
C GLU A 73 17.45 -5.22 12.91
N GLU A 74 16.41 -5.60 12.16
CA GLU A 74 15.61 -4.72 11.31
C GLU A 74 14.38 -4.15 12.07
N ILE A 75 14.11 -4.66 13.28
CA ILE A 75 12.96 -4.23 14.08
C ILE A 75 13.40 -3.11 15.02
N ASP A 76 13.23 -1.86 14.57
CA ASP A 76 13.35 -0.70 15.45
C ASP A 76 12.02 -0.44 16.18
N HIS A 77 12.00 -0.70 17.49
CA HIS A 77 10.82 -0.45 18.33
C HIS A 77 10.29 0.98 18.26
N ASP A 78 11.16 1.99 18.10
CA ASP A 78 10.73 3.38 18.02
C ASP A 78 9.99 3.64 16.69
N GLU A 79 10.48 3.09 15.58
CA GLU A 79 9.83 3.20 14.26
C GLU A 79 8.52 2.42 14.14
N PHE A 80 8.31 1.40 14.98
CA PHE A 80 7.06 0.65 15.05
C PHE A 80 6.07 1.21 16.08
N GLY A 81 6.45 2.26 16.82
CA GLY A 81 5.68 2.76 17.96
C GLY A 81 5.41 1.66 18.99
N ALA A 82 6.40 0.79 19.21
CA ALA A 82 6.33 -0.40 20.04
C ALA A 82 7.17 -0.23 21.32
N ARG A 83 6.83 -1.01 22.35
CA ARG A 83 7.74 -1.20 23.47
C ARG A 83 8.83 -2.21 23.09
N PRO A 84 10.06 -2.12 23.65
CA PRO A 84 11.13 -3.06 23.33
C PRO A 84 10.73 -4.54 23.48
N GLU A 85 9.93 -4.87 24.50
CA GLU A 85 9.45 -6.25 24.72
C GLU A 85 8.54 -6.79 23.60
N ASN A 86 7.90 -5.89 22.84
CA ASN A 86 7.00 -6.21 21.73
C ASN A 86 7.67 -6.08 20.36
N ALA A 87 8.96 -5.77 20.30
CA ALA A 87 9.73 -5.59 19.06
C ALA A 87 10.64 -6.80 18.81
N ARG A 88 10.08 -8.02 18.83
CA ARG A 88 10.86 -9.27 18.74
C ARG A 88 10.64 -10.03 17.43
N PHE A 89 9.42 -10.03 16.94
CA PHE A 89 9.03 -10.62 15.68
C PHE A 89 8.34 -9.56 14.86
N ALA A 90 8.56 -9.54 13.56
CA ALA A 90 7.83 -8.66 12.67
C ALA A 90 7.58 -9.32 11.32
N ILE A 91 6.47 -8.92 10.72
CA ILE A 91 6.06 -9.29 9.37
C ILE A 91 5.80 -8.00 8.60
N ALA A 92 6.23 -7.97 7.35
CA ALA A 92 5.95 -6.87 6.44
C ALA A 92 5.42 -7.40 5.12
N SER A 93 4.71 -6.52 4.43
CA SER A 93 4.30 -6.73 3.05
C SER A 93 4.45 -5.45 2.27
N TYR A 94 4.59 -5.59 0.95
CA TYR A 94 4.36 -4.48 0.04
C TYR A 94 3.26 -4.84 -0.96
N ILE A 95 2.52 -3.82 -1.41
CA ILE A 95 1.52 -3.93 -2.46
C ILE A 95 1.69 -2.76 -3.42
N ASP A 96 1.88 -3.05 -4.71
CA ASP A 96 1.86 -2.04 -5.77
C ASP A 96 0.42 -1.74 -6.19
N ILE A 97 0.05 -0.46 -6.14
CA ILE A 97 -1.30 0.05 -6.34
C ILE A 97 -1.29 1.09 -7.47
N LEU A 98 -2.22 0.95 -8.41
CA LEU A 98 -2.36 1.80 -9.60
C LEU A 98 -3.79 2.35 -9.68
N LEU A 99 -3.94 3.63 -10.03
CA LEU A 99 -5.26 4.24 -10.23
C LEU A 99 -5.89 3.75 -11.53
N LEU A 100 -7.20 3.49 -11.50
CA LEU A 100 -7.97 3.15 -12.71
C LEU A 100 -8.28 4.37 -13.58
N ALA A 101 -8.36 5.55 -12.97
CA ALA A 101 -8.68 6.80 -13.63
C ALA A 101 -7.50 7.32 -14.49
N PRO A 102 -7.58 7.24 -15.84
CA PRO A 102 -6.44 7.54 -16.71
C PRO A 102 -5.96 8.99 -16.58
N GLU A 103 -6.87 9.93 -16.32
CA GLU A 103 -6.55 11.35 -16.15
C GLU A 103 -5.74 11.64 -14.88
N LYS A 104 -5.82 10.75 -13.88
CA LYS A 104 -5.07 10.85 -12.63
C LYS A 104 -3.76 10.08 -12.69
N PHE A 105 -3.72 8.97 -13.44
CA PHE A 105 -2.54 8.10 -13.59
C PHE A 105 -1.27 8.88 -14.00
N GLY A 106 -1.38 9.81 -14.95
CA GLY A 106 -0.25 10.65 -15.39
C GLY A 106 0.10 11.83 -14.48
N SER A 107 -0.65 12.07 -13.39
CA SER A 107 -0.50 13.28 -12.57
C SER A 107 0.31 13.02 -11.31
N PHE A 108 1.58 13.43 -11.31
CA PHE A 108 2.43 13.36 -10.10
C PHE A 108 1.79 14.11 -8.92
N ARG A 109 1.31 15.34 -9.16
CA ARG A 109 0.67 16.17 -8.13
C ARG A 109 -0.52 15.49 -7.49
N PHE A 110 -1.29 14.72 -8.26
CA PHE A 110 -2.39 13.93 -7.72
C PHE A 110 -1.88 12.87 -6.75
N HIS A 111 -0.86 12.10 -7.15
CA HIS A 111 -0.30 11.03 -6.34
C HIS A 111 0.36 11.57 -5.07
N GLU A 112 1.15 12.64 -5.16
CA GLU A 112 1.76 13.31 -4.01
C GLU A 112 0.70 13.82 -3.03
N ALA A 113 -0.33 14.51 -3.52
CA ALA A 113 -1.43 14.99 -2.68
C ALA A 113 -2.21 13.83 -2.04
N HIS A 114 -2.38 12.73 -2.78
CA HIS A 114 -3.03 11.52 -2.28
C HIS A 114 -2.23 10.91 -1.13
N VAL A 115 -0.95 10.56 -1.33
CA VAL A 115 -0.15 9.91 -0.28
C VAL A 115 -0.04 10.79 0.96
N ARG A 116 0.20 12.10 0.81
CA ARG A 116 0.26 13.03 1.96
C ARG A 116 -1.01 13.04 2.78
N ARG A 117 -2.17 12.97 2.12
CA ARG A 117 -3.46 12.95 2.80
C ARG A 117 -3.72 11.60 3.44
N THR A 118 -3.42 10.50 2.74
CA THR A 118 -3.60 9.14 3.23
C THR A 118 -2.74 8.89 4.46
N THR A 119 -1.46 9.24 4.42
CA THR A 119 -0.55 9.05 5.56
C THR A 119 -0.89 9.95 6.73
N LYS A 120 -1.37 11.17 6.50
CA LYS A 120 -1.93 12.01 7.57
C LYS A 120 -3.11 11.33 8.27
N VAL A 121 -4.06 10.79 7.50
CA VAL A 121 -5.22 10.06 8.07
C VAL A 121 -4.76 8.84 8.86
N LEU A 122 -3.80 8.07 8.33
CA LEU A 122 -3.28 6.88 8.98
C LEU A 122 -2.54 7.21 10.28
N ARG A 123 -1.78 8.31 10.30
CA ARG A 123 -1.08 8.77 11.51
C ARG A 123 -2.02 9.09 12.67
N ASP A 124 -3.22 9.57 12.37
CA ASP A 124 -4.25 9.89 13.38
C ASP A 124 -4.95 8.64 13.96
N ILE A 125 -4.69 7.43 13.43
CA ILE A 125 -5.28 6.18 13.94
C ILE A 125 -4.39 5.60 15.05
N GLU A 126 -4.96 5.43 16.24
CA GLU A 126 -4.31 4.77 17.38
C GLU A 126 -4.20 3.25 17.17
N LEU A 127 -3.11 2.84 16.51
CA LEU A 127 -2.61 1.46 16.46
C LEU A 127 -1.13 1.48 16.85
N ALA A 128 -0.74 0.54 17.71
CA ALA A 128 0.63 0.36 18.18
C ALA A 128 1.27 -0.88 17.53
N ASN A 129 2.59 -0.99 17.63
CA ASN A 129 3.37 -2.11 17.09
C ASN A 129 3.23 -2.28 15.57
N CYS A 130 3.03 -1.18 14.84
CA CYS A 130 2.87 -1.23 13.41
C CYS A 130 3.23 0.11 12.76
N ARG A 131 3.60 -0.01 11.48
CA ARG A 131 3.92 1.13 10.63
C ARG A 131 3.42 0.93 9.21
N VAL A 132 3.25 2.03 8.51
CA VAL A 132 2.87 2.07 7.11
C VAL A 132 3.65 3.13 6.36
N ASP A 133 4.20 2.78 5.21
CA ASP A 133 4.92 3.70 4.35
C ASP A 133 4.30 3.68 2.95
N MET A 134 4.04 4.85 2.37
CA MET A 134 3.50 4.99 1.02
C MET A 134 4.49 5.67 0.10
N VAL A 135 4.99 4.95 -0.89
CA VAL A 135 6.00 5.46 -1.81
C VAL A 135 5.38 5.73 -3.18
N VAL A 136 5.48 6.96 -3.66
CA VAL A 136 5.12 7.30 -5.05
C VAL A 136 6.23 6.80 -5.97
N ARG A 137 5.89 5.95 -6.94
CA ARG A 137 6.83 5.41 -7.93
C ARG A 137 6.41 5.79 -9.36
N SER A 138 7.40 5.84 -10.25
CA SER A 138 7.13 5.78 -11.69
C SER A 138 6.37 4.50 -12.01
N ALA A 139 5.40 4.57 -12.91
CA ALA A 139 4.61 3.44 -13.34
C ALA A 139 4.45 3.37 -14.87
N THR A 140 4.37 2.16 -15.42
CA THR A 140 3.99 1.91 -16.80
C THR A 140 2.88 0.87 -16.85
N VAL A 141 1.74 1.24 -17.43
CA VAL A 141 0.62 0.33 -17.71
C VAL A 141 0.47 0.21 -19.21
N GLN A 142 0.73 -0.99 -19.72
CA GLN A 142 0.92 -1.30 -21.13
C GLN A 142 2.02 -0.42 -21.73
N SER A 143 1.65 0.61 -22.48
CA SER A 143 2.55 1.60 -23.08
C SER A 143 2.38 3.01 -22.50
N THR A 144 1.52 3.16 -21.50
CA THR A 144 1.25 4.46 -20.87
C THR A 144 2.12 4.62 -19.63
N SER A 145 2.94 5.66 -19.60
CA SER A 145 3.71 6.03 -18.42
C SER A 145 2.92 6.97 -17.52
N GLY A 146 3.15 6.84 -16.21
CA GLY A 146 2.49 7.63 -15.18
C GLY A 146 3.11 7.32 -13.84
N TYR A 147 2.27 7.32 -12.81
CA TYR A 147 2.67 7.08 -11.43
C TYR A 147 1.77 6.04 -10.77
N GLY A 148 2.31 5.38 -9.75
CA GLY A 148 1.59 4.48 -8.88
C GLY A 148 2.15 4.59 -7.46
N LEU A 149 1.61 3.78 -6.57
CA LEU A 149 2.00 3.77 -5.17
C LEU A 149 2.48 2.37 -4.80
N THR A 150 3.59 2.26 -4.09
CA THR A 150 3.89 1.05 -3.33
C THR A 150 3.53 1.31 -1.88
N LEU A 151 2.60 0.52 -1.37
CA LEU A 151 2.20 0.52 0.04
C LEU A 151 3.02 -0.53 0.78
N TYR A 152 3.83 -0.11 1.75
CA TYR A 152 4.49 -0.98 2.70
C TYR A 152 3.71 -0.97 4.00
N THR A 153 3.44 -2.14 4.56
CA THR A 153 2.81 -2.29 5.87
C THR A 153 3.61 -3.28 6.68
N ALA A 154 3.91 -2.96 7.93
CA ALA A 154 4.63 -3.84 8.83
C ALA A 154 3.99 -3.84 10.23
N GLY A 155 4.00 -5.00 10.87
CA GLY A 155 3.56 -5.17 12.26
C GLY A 155 4.57 -5.99 13.04
N CYS A 156 4.76 -5.65 14.31
CA CYS A 156 5.65 -6.36 15.22
C CYS A 156 4.93 -6.89 16.48
N GLY A 157 5.58 -7.80 17.17
CA GLY A 157 5.04 -8.42 18.39
C GLY A 157 6.10 -9.13 19.23
N ALA A 158 5.70 -9.53 20.43
CA ALA A 158 6.53 -10.34 21.33
C ALA A 158 6.68 -11.79 20.84
N ASP A 159 5.76 -12.24 19.97
CA ASP A 159 5.74 -13.50 19.23
C ASP A 159 5.17 -13.29 17.80
N GLU A 160 5.26 -14.34 16.98
CA GLU A 160 4.78 -14.32 15.59
C GLU A 160 3.28 -14.03 15.47
N ALA A 161 2.46 -14.50 16.42
CA ALA A 161 1.02 -14.31 16.39
C ALA A 161 0.63 -12.85 16.64
N MET A 162 1.30 -12.20 17.59
CA MET A 162 1.15 -10.76 17.86
C MET A 162 1.65 -9.91 16.69
N ALA A 163 2.77 -10.29 16.07
CA ALA A 163 3.29 -9.59 14.88
C ALA A 163 2.30 -9.67 13.72
N CYS A 164 1.76 -10.88 13.46
CA CYS A 164 0.72 -11.08 12.45
C CYS A 164 -0.52 -10.23 12.76
N THR A 165 -1.04 -10.28 13.99
CA THR A 165 -2.21 -9.49 14.40
C THR A 165 -2.01 -7.98 14.17
N SER A 166 -0.82 -7.46 14.51
CA SER A 166 -0.51 -6.04 14.33
C SER A 166 -0.38 -5.66 12.85
N TRP A 167 0.19 -6.54 12.03
CA TRP A 167 0.28 -6.37 10.59
C TRP A 167 -1.09 -6.39 9.90
N GLU A 168 -1.96 -7.33 10.28
CA GLU A 168 -3.34 -7.39 9.76
C GLU A 168 -4.12 -6.11 10.11
N ALA A 169 -3.92 -5.57 11.31
CA ALA A 169 -4.56 -4.32 11.74
C ALA A 169 -4.13 -3.10 10.90
N VAL A 170 -2.83 -2.95 10.62
CA VAL A 170 -2.34 -1.85 9.77
C VAL A 170 -2.77 -2.04 8.31
N LEU A 171 -2.78 -3.28 7.81
CA LEU A 171 -3.27 -3.60 6.47
C LEU A 171 -4.74 -3.20 6.29
N GLN A 172 -5.59 -3.51 7.27
CA GLN A 172 -7.00 -3.12 7.26
C GLN A 172 -7.19 -1.60 7.34
N ALA A 173 -6.37 -0.89 8.12
CA ALA A 173 -6.42 0.57 8.19
C ALA A 173 -6.00 1.21 6.86
N ALA A 174 -4.91 0.71 6.25
CA ALA A 174 -4.43 1.16 4.94
C ALA A 174 -5.45 0.92 3.83
N LEU A 175 -6.19 -0.20 3.88
CA LEU A 175 -7.29 -0.49 2.95
C LEU A 175 -8.36 0.60 3.01
N ASN A 176 -8.86 0.86 4.21
CA ASN A 176 -9.91 1.84 4.45
C ASN A 176 -9.48 3.23 3.98
N ALA A 177 -8.24 3.64 4.30
CA ALA A 177 -7.71 4.93 3.90
C ALA A 177 -7.56 5.05 2.37
N THR A 178 -7.07 3.99 1.70
CA THR A 178 -6.92 3.93 0.25
C THR A 178 -8.27 4.03 -0.47
N MET A 179 -9.27 3.26 -0.01
CA MET A 179 -10.60 3.21 -0.62
C MET A 179 -11.38 4.52 -0.42
N ASN A 180 -11.24 5.17 0.73
CA ASN A 180 -12.01 6.38 1.05
C ASN A 180 -11.52 7.63 0.29
N LEU A 181 -10.26 7.68 -0.14
CA LEU A 181 -9.65 8.92 -0.65
C LEU A 181 -9.71 9.11 -2.16
N ALA A 182 -9.97 8.06 -2.94
CA ALA A 182 -10.06 8.23 -4.39
C ALA A 182 -11.30 9.01 -4.85
N HIS A 183 -12.30 9.15 -3.97
CA HIS A 183 -13.51 9.92 -4.22
C HIS A 183 -13.38 11.42 -3.90
N LEU A 184 -12.26 11.89 -3.34
CA LEU A 184 -12.20 13.18 -2.62
C LEU A 184 -11.22 14.24 -3.16
N LEU A 185 -10.94 14.25 -4.47
CA LEU A 185 -10.31 15.43 -5.09
C LEU A 185 -11.30 16.16 -6.01
N PRO A 186 -11.74 17.39 -5.67
CA PRO A 186 -12.40 18.27 -6.62
C PRO A 186 -11.43 18.64 -7.75
N LEU A 187 -11.94 18.68 -8.98
CA LEU A 187 -11.34 19.46 -10.07
C LEU A 187 -11.36 20.94 -9.65
N GLY A 188 -10.29 21.45 -9.04
CA GLY A 188 -10.37 22.79 -8.45
C GLY A 188 -9.08 23.34 -7.87
N ALA A 189 -8.05 23.48 -8.70
CA ALA A 189 -7.18 24.65 -8.59
C ALA A 189 -7.29 25.38 -9.93
N SER A 190 -8.37 26.18 -10.06
CA SER A 190 -8.43 27.22 -11.08
C SER A 190 -7.19 28.07 -10.91
N SER A 191 -6.42 28.18 -12.00
CA SER A 191 -5.59 29.35 -12.24
C SER A 191 -6.41 30.59 -11.91
N SER A 192 -5.90 31.40 -10.99
CA SER A 192 -6.29 32.79 -10.81
C SER A 192 -4.99 33.56 -10.69
N ILE A 193 -4.81 34.42 -11.69
CA ILE A 193 -3.71 35.33 -11.90
C ILE A 193 -3.64 36.30 -10.71
N GLY A 194 -2.41 36.59 -10.28
CA GLY A 194 -2.01 37.75 -9.47
C GLY A 194 -0.56 38.04 -9.77
#